data_AF-A0A3E0KB34-F1
#
_entry.id   AF-A0A3E0KB34-F1
#
_cell.length_a   1.000
_cell.length_b   1.000
_cell.length_c   1.000
_cell.angle_alpha   90.00
_cell.angle_beta   90.00
_cell.angle_gamma   90.00
#
_symmetry.space_group_name_H-M   'P 1'
#
loop_
_entity.id
_entity.type
_entity.pdbx_description
1 polymer ?
#
loop_
_entity_poly.entity_id
_entity_poly.type
_entity_poly.pdbx_seq_one_letter_code
_entity_poly.pdbx_strand_id
1 'polypeptide(L)'
;MPAEHEAEREDAARRLLALYWEQFAEEQVSLEEFVRRAAAGRYGSCSPPELKAFLEAVEHNILANIETMAATNPDLAPLAEERAAETQEMIADLIARYATQA
;
A
#
# COMPACT_ATOMS: atom_id res chain seq x y z
N MET A 1 -21.19 17.09 3.62
CA MET A 1 -20.73 16.77 2.25
C MET A 1 -19.74 15.61 2.35
N PRO A 2 -20.16 14.35 2.15
CA PRO A 2 -19.27 13.19 2.31
C PRO A 2 -18.43 12.86 1.07
N ALA A 3 -18.89 13.21 -0.14
CA ALA A 3 -18.25 12.82 -1.40
C ALA A 3 -16.96 13.58 -1.73
N GLU A 4 -16.85 14.86 -1.33
CA GLU A 4 -15.66 15.69 -1.60
C GLU A 4 -14.44 15.14 -0.85
N HIS A 5 -14.61 14.82 0.44
CA HIS A 5 -13.54 14.24 1.25
C HIS A 5 -13.12 12.84 0.77
N GLU A 6 -13.98 12.13 0.02
CA GLU A 6 -13.67 10.80 -0.50
C GLU A 6 -12.83 10.87 -1.77
N ALA A 7 -13.18 11.77 -2.69
CA ALA A 7 -12.36 12.07 -3.86
C ALA A 7 -10.95 12.59 -3.48
N GLU A 8 -10.87 13.49 -2.48
CA GLU A 8 -9.59 14.00 -1.98
C GLU A 8 -8.71 12.87 -1.40
N ARG A 9 -9.32 11.91 -0.69
CA ARG A 9 -8.60 10.74 -0.17
C ARG A 9 -8.09 9.83 -1.28
N GLU A 10 -8.90 9.57 -2.30
CA GLU A 10 -8.48 8.78 -3.45
C GLU A 10 -7.30 9.44 -4.19
N ASP A 11 -7.35 10.76 -4.38
CA ASP A 11 -6.27 11.50 -5.03
C ASP A 11 -5.00 11.52 -4.18
N ALA A 12 -5.11 11.65 -2.85
CA ALA A 12 -3.98 11.52 -1.93
C ALA A 12 -3.36 10.11 -1.97
N ALA A 13 -4.20 9.06 -1.98
CA ALA A 13 -3.74 7.68 -2.09
C ALA A 13 -3.03 7.42 -3.43
N ARG A 14 -3.57 7.91 -4.55
CA ARG A 14 -2.92 7.83 -5.87
C ARG A 14 -1.58 8.55 -5.89
N ARG A 15 -1.48 9.73 -5.27
CA ARG A 15 -0.22 10.47 -5.15
C ARG A 15 0.82 9.68 -4.35
N LEU A 16 0.44 9.14 -3.18
CA LEU A 16 1.33 8.33 -2.36
C LEU A 16 1.79 7.06 -3.09
N LEU A 17 0.89 6.43 -3.85
CA LEU A 17 1.21 5.27 -4.67
C LEU A 17 2.25 5.58 -5.74
N ALA A 18 2.09 6.69 -6.47
CA ALA A 18 3.06 7.13 -7.46
C ALA A 18 4.45 7.38 -6.84
N LEU A 19 4.50 8.10 -5.71
CA LEU A 19 5.75 8.39 -4.99
C LEU A 19 6.41 7.12 -4.46
N TYR A 20 5.63 6.16 -3.96
CA TYR A 20 6.16 4.89 -3.49
C TYR A 20 6.84 4.12 -4.61
N TRP A 21 6.22 4.02 -5.79
CA TRP A 21 6.82 3.32 -6.92
C TRP A 21 8.08 3.99 -7.47
N GLU A 22 8.10 5.32 -7.49
CA GLU A 22 9.31 6.09 -7.83
C GLU A 22 10.46 5.77 -6.86
N GLN A 23 10.21 5.89 -5.56
CA GLN A 23 11.20 5.63 -4.52
C GLN A 23 11.64 4.16 -4.46
N PHE A 24 10.74 3.22 -4.75
CA PHE A 24 11.08 1.81 -4.87
C PHE A 24 11.99 1.56 -6.07
N ALA A 25 11.69 2.17 -7.22
CA ALA A 25 12.49 2.01 -8.44
C ALA A 25 13.89 2.64 -8.32
N GLU A 26 14.00 3.82 -7.70
CA GLU A 26 15.27 4.56 -7.61
C GLU A 26 16.14 4.12 -6.43
N GLU A 27 15.53 3.91 -5.27
CA GLU A 27 16.25 3.77 -3.98
C GLU A 27 15.96 2.42 -3.28
N GLN A 28 15.14 1.55 -3.87
CA GLN A 28 14.69 0.28 -3.26
C GLN A 28 14.09 0.48 -1.86
N VAL A 29 13.41 1.61 -1.65
CA VAL A 29 12.74 1.91 -0.37
C VAL A 29 11.64 0.88 -0.12
N SER A 30 11.67 0.22 1.04
CA SER A 30 10.63 -0.72 1.44
C SER A 30 9.31 0.01 1.74
N LEU A 31 8.18 -0.70 1.62
CA LEU A 31 6.87 -0.16 1.95
C LEU A 31 6.82 0.38 3.39
N GLU A 32 7.36 -0.35 4.37
CA GLU A 32 7.40 0.10 5.76
C GLU A 32 8.17 1.41 5.93
N GLU A 33 9.36 1.51 5.32
CA GLU A 33 10.17 2.73 5.40
C GLU A 33 9.48 3.91 4.72
N PHE A 34 8.81 3.68 3.58
CA PHE A 34 8.01 4.69 2.91
C PHE A 34 6.86 5.19 3.79
N VAL A 35 6.08 4.27 4.36
CA VAL A 35 4.92 4.60 5.22
C VAL A 35 5.38 5.35 6.47
N ARG A 36 6.47 4.91 7.10
CA ARG A 36 7.07 5.62 8.25
C ARG A 36 7.46 7.06 7.90
N ARG A 37 8.05 7.29 6.72
CA ARG A 37 8.39 8.63 6.21
C ARG A 37 7.13 9.46 5.91
N ALA A 38 6.11 8.85 5.32
CA ALA A 38 4.84 9.50 4.99
C ALA A 38 4.09 9.92 6.26
N ALA A 39 4.00 9.04 7.26
CA ALA A 39 3.41 9.33 8.57
C ALA A 39 4.17 10.44 9.32
N ALA A 40 5.49 10.56 9.10
CA ALA A 40 6.31 11.65 9.62
C ALA A 40 6.18 12.97 8.80
N GLY A 41 5.33 13.01 7.78
CA GLY A 41 5.07 14.21 6.98
C GLY A 41 6.12 14.52 5.89
N ARG A 42 7.02 13.58 5.57
CA ARG A 42 8.10 13.81 4.57
C ARG A 42 7.56 14.19 3.18
N TYR A 43 6.37 13.71 2.83
CA TYR A 43 5.73 13.92 1.53
C TYR A 43 4.54 14.87 1.61
N GLY A 44 4.51 15.70 2.67
CA GLY A 44 3.36 16.54 3.03
C GLY A 44 2.47 15.86 4.07
N SER A 45 1.51 16.62 4.61
CA SER A 45 0.54 16.11 5.58
C SER A 45 -0.27 14.97 4.97
N CYS A 46 -0.29 13.84 5.64
CA CYS A 46 -1.10 12.68 5.30
C CYS A 46 -1.89 12.29 6.54
N SER A 47 -3.21 12.25 6.41
CA SER A 47 -4.11 11.79 7.45
C SER A 47 -4.11 10.26 7.54
N PRO A 48 -4.46 9.68 8.69
CA PRO A 48 -4.58 8.23 8.84
C PRO A 48 -5.48 7.57 7.78
N PRO A 49 -6.66 8.14 7.42
CA PRO A 49 -7.49 7.59 6.35
C PRO A 49 -6.82 7.57 4.97
N GLU A 50 -5.99 8.58 4.64
CA GLU A 50 -5.26 8.62 3.36
C GLU A 50 -4.15 7.57 3.33
N LEU A 51 -3.41 7.40 4.44
CA LEU A 51 -2.40 6.35 4.57
C LEU A 51 -3.03 4.95 4.47
N LYS A 52 -4.19 4.76 5.09
CA LYS A 52 -4.94 3.51 4.97
C LYS A 52 -5.34 3.22 3.52
N ALA A 53 -5.95 4.19 2.83
CA ALA A 53 -6.35 4.03 1.44
C ALA A 53 -5.15 3.73 0.52
N PHE A 54 -4.00 4.36 0.76
CA PHE A 54 -2.75 4.03 0.06
C PHE A 54 -2.32 2.58 0.31
N LEU A 55 -2.31 2.12 1.56
CA LEU A 55 -1.91 0.76 1.93
C LEU A 55 -2.84 -0.30 1.31
N GLU A 56 -4.15 -0.08 1.33
CA GLU A 56 -5.14 -0.95 0.68
C GLU A 56 -4.95 -0.97 -0.85
N ALA A 57 -4.58 0.14 -1.47
CA ALA A 57 -4.26 0.18 -2.90
C ALA A 57 -2.98 -0.58 -3.24
N VAL A 58 -1.95 -0.51 -2.38
CA VAL A 58 -0.71 -1.31 -2.54
C VAL A 58 -1.02 -2.79 -2.40
N GLU A 59 -1.79 -3.17 -1.39
CA GLU A 59 -2.25 -4.55 -1.17
C GLU A 59 -2.96 -5.09 -2.42
N HIS A 60 -3.94 -4.37 -2.94
CA HIS A 60 -4.68 -4.77 -4.13
C HIS A 60 -3.76 -5.03 -5.33
N ASN A 61 -2.77 -4.14 -5.56
CA ASN A 61 -1.81 -4.31 -6.64
C ASN A 61 -0.91 -5.53 -6.46
N ILE A 62 -0.43 -5.78 -5.24
CA ILE A 62 0.43 -6.94 -4.94
C ILE A 62 -0.36 -8.24 -5.10
N LEU A 63 -1.60 -8.31 -4.58
CA LEU A 63 -2.45 -9.49 -4.70
C LEU A 63 -2.81 -9.79 -6.16
N ALA A 64 -3.16 -8.78 -6.95
CA ALA A 64 -3.42 -8.94 -8.39
C ALA A 64 -2.17 -9.44 -9.14
N ASN A 65 -0.98 -8.98 -8.74
CA ASN A 65 0.27 -9.46 -9.32
C ASN A 65 0.55 -10.92 -8.91
N ILE A 66 0.32 -11.31 -7.66
CA ILE A 66 0.46 -12.69 -7.20
C ILE A 66 -0.47 -13.62 -8.00
N GLU A 67 -1.74 -13.24 -8.17
CA GLU A 67 -2.71 -14.00 -8.98
C GLU A 67 -2.25 -14.13 -10.43
N THR A 68 -1.79 -13.03 -11.03
CA THR A 68 -1.27 -13.04 -12.41
C THR A 68 -0.04 -13.95 -12.55
N MET A 69 0.90 -13.88 -11.60
CA MET A 69 2.10 -14.71 -11.60
C MET A 69 1.77 -16.19 -11.39
N ALA A 70 0.81 -16.51 -10.53
CA ALA A 70 0.32 -17.87 -10.32
C ALA A 70 -0.36 -18.45 -11.56
N ALA A 71 -1.17 -17.64 -12.25
CA ALA A 71 -1.86 -18.04 -13.47
C ALA A 71 -0.90 -18.25 -14.66
N THR A 72 0.19 -17.48 -14.71
CA THR A 72 1.16 -17.50 -15.83
C THR A 72 2.36 -18.40 -15.58
N ASN A 73 2.66 -18.73 -14.32
CA ASN A 73 3.75 -19.61 -13.93
C ASN A 73 3.27 -20.71 -12.96
N PRO A 74 3.09 -21.96 -13.43
CA PRO A 74 2.62 -23.08 -12.62
C PRO A 74 3.47 -23.37 -11.37
N ASP A 75 4.77 -23.04 -11.40
CA ASP A 75 5.66 -23.26 -10.25
C ASP A 75 5.37 -22.29 -9.08
N LEU A 76 4.72 -21.15 -9.37
CA LEU A 76 4.36 -20.15 -8.37
C LEU A 76 2.93 -20.32 -7.84
N ALA A 77 2.07 -21.07 -8.55
CA ALA A 77 0.70 -21.36 -8.13
C ALA A 77 0.58 -21.91 -6.69
N PRO A 78 1.41 -22.88 -6.22
CA PRO A 78 1.31 -23.37 -4.85
C PRO A 78 1.77 -22.34 -3.80
N LEU A 79 2.53 -21.31 -4.19
CA LEU A 79 3.01 -20.26 -3.29
C LEU A 79 2.04 -19.08 -3.18
N ALA A 80 1.05 -18.99 -4.06
CA ALA A 80 0.18 -17.83 -4.19
C ALA A 80 -0.61 -17.53 -2.91
N GLU A 81 -1.16 -18.56 -2.27
CA GLU A 81 -1.96 -18.43 -1.05
C GLU A 81 -1.10 -17.95 0.13
N GLU A 82 0.09 -18.54 0.32
CA GLU A 82 1.04 -18.13 1.36
C GLU A 82 1.48 -16.67 1.17
N ARG A 83 1.88 -16.30 -0.06
CA ARG A 83 2.30 -14.92 -0.38
C ARG A 83 1.17 -13.91 -0.21
N ALA A 84 -0.06 -14.28 -0.53
CA ALA A 84 -1.23 -13.44 -0.31
C ALA A 84 -1.47 -13.21 1.18
N ALA A 85 -1.42 -14.27 1.99
CA ALA A 85 -1.58 -14.17 3.45
C ALA A 85 -0.47 -13.32 4.10
N GLU A 86 0.80 -13.54 3.73
CA GLU A 86 1.92 -12.72 4.19
C GLU A 86 1.73 -11.24 3.85
N THR A 87 1.25 -10.95 2.63
CA THR A 87 0.98 -9.58 2.17
C THR A 87 -0.13 -8.93 3.01
N GLN A 88 -1.22 -9.65 3.22
CA GLN A 88 -2.36 -9.17 4.01
C GLN A 88 -1.96 -8.88 5.46
N GLU A 89 -1.18 -9.76 6.09
CA GLU A 89 -0.69 -9.57 7.45
C GLU A 89 0.24 -8.36 7.55
N MET A 90 1.19 -8.21 6.62
CA MET A 90 2.08 -7.06 6.56
C MET A 90 1.31 -5.74 6.42
N ILE A 91 0.32 -5.69 5.52
CA ILE A 91 -0.50 -4.48 5.31
C ILE A 91 -1.33 -4.16 6.55
N ALA A 92 -1.93 -5.16 7.18
CA ALA A 92 -2.69 -4.98 8.41
C ALA A 92 -1.82 -4.40 9.55
N ASP A 93 -0.58 -4.89 9.71
CA ASP A 93 0.38 -4.33 10.69
C ASP A 93 0.70 -2.86 10.39
N LEU A 94 0.98 -2.52 9.13
CA LEU A 94 1.29 -1.14 8.74
C LEU A 94 0.09 -0.20 8.97
N ILE A 95 -1.13 -0.64 8.67
CA ILE A 95 -2.35 0.11 8.95
C ILE A 95 -2.49 0.33 10.46
N ALA A 96 -2.31 -0.73 11.26
CA ALA A 96 -2.42 -0.65 12.71
C ALA A 96 -1.42 0.36 13.32
N ARG A 97 -0.19 0.39 12.81
CA ARG A 97 0.91 1.22 13.32
C ARG A 97 0.86 2.67 12.87
N TYR A 98 0.41 2.94 11.64
CA TYR A 98 0.57 4.25 11.01
C TYR A 98 -0.73 4.89 10.53
N ALA A 99 -1.82 4.13 10.46
CA ALA A 99 -3.10 4.58 9.88
C ALA A 99 -4.30 4.37 10.82
N THR A 100 -4.06 4.15 12.11
CA THR A 100 -5.10 4.16 13.15
C THR A 100 -5.46 5.59 13.56
N GLN A 101 -6.75 5.86 13.72
CA GLN A 101 -7.22 7.16 14.22
C GLN A 101 -6.78 7.32 15.68
N ALA A 102 -6.14 8.45 15.99
CA ALA A 102 -6.09 8.99 17.35
C ALA A 102 -7.34 9.85 17.60
#